data_AF-A0A6N1DSY1-F1
#
_entry.id   AF-A0A6N1DSY1-F1
#
_cell.length_a   1.000
_cell.length_b   1.000
_cell.length_c   1.000
_cell.angle_alpha   90.00
_cell.angle_beta   90.00
_cell.angle_gamma   90.00
#
_symmetry.space_group_name_H-M   'P 1'
#
loop_
_entity.id
_entity.type
_entity.pdbx_description
1 polymer ?
#
loop_
_entity_poly.entity_id
_entity_poly.type
_entity_poly.pdbx_seq_one_letter_code
_entity_poly.pdbx_strand_id
1 'polypeptide(L)' 'MILNQLKEIEQDKMGNIKPGFAFTSLIAGIPLFINSLATVLGFFRTAFSKKGEIKDKLTTFKWDDDIKSSSSDQYTIL' A
#
# COMPACT_ATOMS: atom_id res chain seq x y z
N MET A 1 35.03 4.48 28.13
CA MET A 1 34.37 4.61 26.81
C MET A 1 34.84 3.47 25.91
N ILE A 2 33.92 2.61 25.46
CA ILE A 2 34.19 1.48 24.55
C ILE A 2 34.55 1.96 23.13
N LEU A 3 34.12 3.18 22.79
CA LEU A 3 34.32 3.81 21.48
C LEU A 3 35.80 4.11 21.16
N ASN A 4 36.64 4.30 22.17
CA ASN A 4 38.08 4.58 21.98
C ASN A 4 38.89 3.34 21.55
N GLN A 5 38.26 2.15 21.53
CA GLN A 5 38.88 0.88 21.16
C GLN A 5 38.43 0.39 19.78
N LEU A 6 37.59 1.14 19.08
CA LEU A 6 37.13 0.77 17.74
C LEU A 6 38.28 0.95 16.76
N LYS A 7 38.80 -0.17 16.28
CA LYS A 7 39.74 -0.19 15.16
C LYS A 7 39.02 0.32 13.92
N GLU A 8 39.52 1.40 13.34
CA GLU A 8 39.01 1.94 12.09
C GLU A 8 39.05 0.84 11.02
N ILE A 9 37.92 0.64 10.34
CA ILE A 9 37.80 -0.39 9.31
C ILE A 9 38.61 0.08 8.11
N GLU A 10 39.60 -0.73 7.73
CA GLU A 10 40.41 -0.52 6.53
C GLU A 10 39.48 -0.39 5.29
N GLN A 11 39.75 0.58 4.41
CA GLN A 11 38.86 0.91 3.27
C GLN A 11 38.59 -0.27 2.34
N ASP A 12 39.53 -1.22 2.24
CA ASP A 12 39.42 -2.46 1.49
C ASP A 12 38.31 -3.39 2.04
N LYS A 13 38.12 -3.43 3.36
CA LYS A 13 37.08 -4.22 4.04
C LYS A 13 35.70 -3.55 3.98
N MET A 14 35.66 -2.23 3.82
CA MET A 14 34.42 -1.48 3.58
C MET A 14 33.74 -1.92 2.27
N GLY A 15 34.53 -2.31 1.27
CA GLY A 15 34.03 -2.80 -0.03
C GLY A 15 33.20 -4.09 0.09
N ASN A 16 33.52 -4.95 1.05
CA ASN A 16 32.84 -6.23 1.27
C ASN A 16 31.53 -6.10 2.09
N ILE A 17 31.37 -5.01 2.85
CA ILE A 17 30.19 -4.77 3.70
C ILE A 17 29.03 -4.16 2.90
N LYS A 18 29.35 -3.25 1.98
CA LYS A 18 28.36 -2.54 1.14
C LYS A 18 27.41 -3.45 0.34
N PRO A 19 27.86 -4.52 -0.35
CA PRO A 19 26.96 -5.36 -1.15
C PRO A 19 26.00 -6.17 -0.29
N GLY A 20 26.45 -6.70 0.86
CA GLY A 20 25.58 -7.42 1.79
C GLY A 20 24.52 -6.53 2.42
N PHE A 21 24.91 -5.31 2.81
CA PHE A 21 23.97 -4.31 3.30
C PHE A 21 22.98 -3.86 2.22
N ALA A 22 23.43 -3.61 1.00
CA ALA A 22 22.56 -3.23 -0.12
C ALA A 22 21.54 -4.33 -0.46
N PHE A 23 21.97 -5.59 -0.47
CA PHE A 23 21.07 -6.71 -0.77
C PHE A 23 20.03 -6.93 0.34
N THR A 24 20.45 -6.93 1.60
CA THR A 24 19.56 -7.10 2.75
C THR A 24 18.58 -5.95 2.91
N SER A 25 19.03 -4.70 2.73
CA SER A 25 18.16 -3.52 2.76
C SER A 25 17.16 -3.52 1.60
N LEU A 26 17.56 -3.96 0.40
CA LEU A 26 16.66 -4.08 -0.74
C LEU A 26 15.57 -5.15 -0.50
N ILE A 27 15.95 -6.34 -0.01
CA ILE A 27 15.00 -7.40 0.31
C ILE A 27 14.01 -6.96 1.40
N ALA A 28 14.50 -6.27 2.43
CA ALA A 28 13.64 -5.74 3.49
C ALA A 28 12.77 -4.56 2.99
N GLY A 29 13.26 -3.78 2.03
CA GLY A 29 12.58 -2.59 1.51
C GLY A 29 11.47 -2.86 0.50
N ILE A 30 11.59 -3.90 -0.33
CA ILE A 30 10.58 -4.23 -1.36
C ILE A 30 9.18 -4.46 -0.76
N PRO A 31 8.99 -5.25 0.30
CA PRO A 31 7.67 -5.44 0.91
C PRO A 31 7.07 -4.14 1.45
N LEU A 32 7.88 -3.29 2.09
CA LEU A 32 7.43 -2.00 2.61
C LEU A 32 6.97 -1.08 1.47
N PHE A 33 7.73 -1.06 0.37
CA PHE A 33 7.38 -0.29 -0.80
C PHE A 33 6.06 -0.77 -1.43
N ILE A 34 5.90 -2.07 -1.68
CA ILE A 34 4.69 -2.64 -2.28
C ILE A 34 3.45 -2.36 -1.41
N ASN A 35 3.56 -2.54 -0.09
CA ASN A 35 2.46 -2.27 0.84
C ASN A 35 2.07 -0.78 0.85
N SER A 36 3.05 0.13 0.72
CA SER A 36 2.75 1.55 0.59
C SER A 36 2.00 1.87 -0.71
N LEU A 37 2.35 1.23 -1.82
CA LEU A 37 1.66 1.40 -3.11
C LEU A 37 0.23 0.85 -3.06
N ALA A 38 -0.03 -0.24 -2.35
CA ALA A 38 -1.37 -0.81 -2.25
C ALA A 38 -2.39 0.17 -1.66
N THR A 39 -1.99 0.97 -0.66
CA THR A 39 -2.84 2.01 -0.06
C THR A 39 -3.12 3.14 -1.05
N VAL A 40 -2.09 3.59 -1.77
CA VAL A 40 -2.21 4.65 -2.78
C VAL A 40 -3.10 4.18 -3.93
N LEU A 41 -2.86 2.99 -4.48
CA LEU A 41 -3.68 2.40 -5.54
C LEU A 41 -5.11 2.08 -5.07
N GLY A 42 -5.29 1.69 -3.81
CA GLY A 42 -6.60 1.51 -3.19
C GLY A 42 -7.36 2.82 -3.06
N PHE A 43 -6.68 3.90 -2.68
CA PHE A 43 -7.25 5.25 -2.69
C PHE A 43 -7.66 5.67 -4.10
N PHE A 44 -6.80 5.51 -5.10
CA PHE A 44 -7.15 5.85 -6.49
C PHE A 44 -8.31 5.00 -7.01
N ARG A 45 -8.33 3.69 -6.72
CA ARG A 45 -9.45 2.82 -7.10
C ARG A 45 -10.74 3.24 -6.40
N THR A 46 -10.73 3.56 -5.12
CA THR A 46 -11.95 3.97 -4.41
C THR A 46 -12.41 5.37 -4.82
N ALA A 47 -11.50 6.32 -5.01
CA ALA A 47 -11.81 7.70 -5.38
C ALA A 47 -12.30 7.85 -6.83
N PHE A 48 -11.82 7.00 -7.74
CA PHE A 48 -12.15 7.09 -9.17
C PHE A 48 -12.95 5.90 -9.72
N SER A 49 -13.32 4.91 -8.89
CA SER A 49 -14.17 3.82 -9.37
C SER A 49 -15.62 4.27 -9.43
N LYS A 50 -16.17 4.15 -10.64
CA LYS A 50 -17.60 4.33 -10.92
C LYS A 50 -18.48 3.30 -10.22
N LYS A 51 -17.90 2.16 -9.77
CA LYS A 51 -18.63 1.07 -9.11
C LYS A 51 -17.82 0.51 -7.94
N GLY A 52 -18.45 0.23 -6.82
CA GLY A 52 -17.74 -0.33 -5.67
C GLY A 52 -18.66 -1.05 -4.69
N GLU A 53 -18.09 -1.95 -3.90
CA GLU A 53 -18.75 -2.66 -2.80
C GLU A 53 -17.85 -2.57 -1.56
N ILE A 54 -18.36 -1.98 -0.48
CA ILE A 54 -17.76 -2.02 0.85
C ILE A 54 -18.60 -2.97 1.69
N LYS A 55 -17.99 -4.07 2.15
CA LYS A 55 -18.60 -5.06 3.03
C LYS A 55 -18.08 -4.86 4.46
N ASP A 56 -18.98 -4.51 5.37
CA ASP A 56 -18.77 -4.60 6.81
C ASP A 56 -19.53 -5.82 7.37
N LYS A 57 -19.19 -6.27 8.58
CA LYS A 57 -19.79 -7.46 9.23
C LYS A 57 -21.32 -7.37 9.37
N LEU A 58 -21.86 -6.16 9.39
CA LEU A 58 -23.28 -5.89 9.62
C LEU A 58 -24.01 -5.38 8.37
N THR A 59 -23.30 -4.74 7.44
CA THR A 59 -23.91 -4.10 6.27
C THR A 59 -23.00 -4.12 5.05
N THR A 60 -23.61 -4.21 3.87
CA THR A 60 -22.90 -4.13 2.58
C THR A 60 -23.39 -2.89 1.85
N PHE A 61 -22.49 -1.96 1.55
CA PHE A 61 -22.77 -0.76 0.77
C PHE A 61 -22.23 -0.92 -0.65
N LYS A 62 -23.07 -0.71 -1.66
CA LYS A 62 -22.72 -0.81 -3.09
C LYS A 62 -23.07 0.49 -3.80
N TRP A 63 -22.18 0.99 -4.65
CA TRP A 63 -22.46 2.11 -5.56
C TRP A 63 -22.13 1.73 -7.00
N ASP A 64 -22.90 2.27 -7.95
CA ASP A 64 -22.74 2.07 -9.39
C ASP A 64 -23.27 3.30 -10.14
N ASP A 65 -22.35 4.13 -10.64
CA ASP A 65 -22.64 5.40 -11.33
C ASP A 65 -22.80 5.23 -12.86
N ASP A 66 -22.78 4.00 -13.40
CA ASP A 66 -23.09 3.76 -14.82
C ASP A 66 -24.62 3.70 -15.09
N ILE A 67 -25.46 3.82 -14.07
CA ILE A 67 -26.91 3.92 -14.24
C ILE A 67 -27.26 5.34 -14.72
N LYS A 68 -27.24 5.55 -16.04
CA LYS A 68 -27.92 6.69 -16.66
C LYS A 68 -29.36 6.76 -16.15
N SER A 69 -29.77 7.95 -15.72
CA SER A 69 -31.13 8.38 -15.35
C SER A 69 -32.28 7.60 -16.01
N SER A 70 -32.65 6.45 -15.45
CA SER A 70 -33.82 5.71 -15.92
C SER A 70 -34.27 4.70 -14.87
N SER A 71 -34.99 5.19 -13.87
CA SER A 71 -36.19 4.55 -13.31
C SER A 71 -36.78 5.49 -12.28
N SER A 72 -37.89 6.10 -12.68
CA SER A 72 -38.85 6.81 -11.85
C SER A 72 -39.10 6.08 -10.53
N ASP A 73 -39.11 6.85 -9.44
CA ASP A 73 -39.78 6.50 -8.19
C ASP A 73 -41.20 6.00 -8.49
N GLN A 74 -41.43 4.69 -8.37
CA GLN A 74 -42.74 4.14 -8.11
C GLN A 74 -42.75 3.58 -6.68
N TYR A 75 -43.19 4.44 -5.76
CA TYR A 75 -43.70 3.99 -4.48
C TYR A 75 -44.99 3.19 -4.73
N THR A 76 -44.93 1.87 -4.59
CA THR A 76 -46.13 1.04 -4.41
C THR A 76 -46.30 0.81 -2.92
N ILE A 77 -47.27 1.51 -2.33
CA ILE A 77 -47.85 1.17 -1.03
C ILE A 77 -48.87 0.05 -1.30
N LEU A 78 -48.68 -1.10 -0.67
CA LEU A 78 -49.72 -2.08 -0.35
C LEU A 78 -49.51 -2.55 1.08
#